data_AF-A0A9R0WI43-F1
#
_entry.id   AF-A0A9R0WI43-F1
#
_cell.length_a   1.000
_cell.length_b   1.000
_cell.length_c   1.000
_cell.angle_alpha   90.00
_cell.angle_beta   90.00
_cell.angle_gamma   90.00
#
_symmetry.space_group_name_H-M   'P 1'
#
loop_
_entity.id
_entity.type
_entity.pdbx_description
1 polymer ?
#
loop_
_entity_poly.entity_id
_entity_poly.type
_entity_poly.pdbx_seq_one_letter_code
_entity_poly.pdbx_strand_id
1 'polypeptide(L)'
;MVARFPVSLRWFGGLLRASSSRRRRGVSAMAGGGEEAQLGGFLEYMDMLRNYERSGVPRGAGTDSDDGFDLGRMRRLLRRLGDPHTHYPSVHIAGTKGKGSTAAFLSNIMREQGYNVGCYSSPHLLTIRERISVGQHGGPVSAASLRDLFDLAKEAIDESIESENGSLAHFEVFTALSFLLFSRENVDVAIVEAGLGGARDATNVIRNSELAAAVISTVGKEHLAALGGSLQSIAVAKSGIIKEGRPVVIGGPFSTDIEQIIRDRAFLTQSPVISACDTGVRSITRCIGRDYAKPYQSCDIVVKISGNMPLSVELHDVKLQLLGGHQRQNAVTASCTALCLRELVKDGMYPMHLSELV
;
A
#
# COMPACT_ATOMS: atom_id res chain seq x y z
N MET A 1 -20.86 6.20 -51.90
CA MET A 1 -21.82 5.90 -50.82
C MET A 1 -21.16 6.29 -49.50
N VAL A 2 -20.75 7.55 -49.31
CA VAL A 2 -21.50 8.68 -48.71
C VAL A 2 -22.30 8.27 -47.46
N ALA A 3 -21.70 8.45 -46.29
CA ALA A 3 -22.36 8.99 -45.10
C ALA A 3 -21.28 9.62 -44.19
N ARG A 4 -20.98 10.90 -44.46
CA ARG A 4 -20.53 11.86 -43.47
C ARG A 4 -21.79 12.41 -42.79
N PHE A 5 -21.85 12.47 -41.47
CA PHE A 5 -22.62 13.52 -40.79
C PHE A 5 -21.90 13.97 -39.49
N PRO A 6 -22.05 15.24 -39.08
CA PRO A 6 -20.98 15.97 -38.40
C PRO A 6 -21.41 16.70 -37.11
N VAL A 7 -20.43 17.43 -36.53
CA VAL A 7 -20.54 18.72 -35.82
C VAL A 7 -21.01 18.78 -34.35
N SER A 8 -20.15 19.49 -33.61
CA SER A 8 -20.23 20.12 -32.30
C SER A 8 -21.45 21.00 -31.98
N LEU A 9 -21.84 21.07 -30.70
CA LEU A 9 -22.37 22.29 -30.05
C LEU A 9 -22.08 22.20 -28.54
N ARG A 10 -21.13 22.99 -28.01
CA ARG A 10 -21.28 24.35 -27.46
C ARG A 10 -21.93 24.40 -26.07
N TRP A 11 -21.11 24.93 -25.16
CA TRP A 11 -21.41 25.37 -23.81
C TRP A 11 -22.58 26.35 -23.75
N PHE A 12 -23.43 26.19 -22.74
CA PHE A 12 -24.24 27.27 -22.18
C PHE A 12 -23.87 27.47 -20.72
N GLY A 13 -23.38 28.68 -20.41
CA GLY A 13 -23.29 29.21 -19.07
C GLY A 13 -24.68 29.60 -18.57
N GLY A 14 -24.98 29.23 -17.33
CA GLY A 14 -26.16 29.66 -16.58
C GLY A 14 -25.72 30.18 -15.22
N LEU A 15 -25.64 31.51 -15.12
CA LEU A 15 -25.41 32.28 -13.90
C LEU A 15 -26.73 32.36 -13.13
N LEU A 16 -26.82 31.86 -11.90
CA LEU A 16 -27.88 32.26 -10.96
C LEU A 16 -27.30 32.49 -9.57
N ARG A 17 -27.41 33.76 -9.13
CA ARG A 17 -27.06 34.26 -7.80
C ARG A 17 -28.19 33.99 -6.80
N ALA A 18 -27.78 33.46 -5.65
CA ALA A 18 -28.17 33.80 -4.28
C ALA A 18 -29.65 33.95 -3.87
N SER A 19 -30.05 33.17 -2.86
CA SER A 19 -30.67 33.75 -1.66
C SER A 19 -30.28 32.96 -0.42
N SER A 20 -29.72 33.66 0.56
CA SER A 20 -29.31 33.19 1.86
C SER A 20 -30.49 32.95 2.81
N SER A 21 -30.51 31.81 3.49
CA SER A 21 -31.05 31.76 4.85
C SER A 21 -30.11 30.94 5.75
N ARG A 22 -29.53 31.65 6.72
CA ARG A 22 -28.67 31.12 7.77
C ARG A 22 -29.50 30.24 8.70
N ARG A 23 -29.13 28.97 8.83
CA ARG A 23 -29.23 28.24 10.10
C ARG A 23 -27.90 27.57 10.38
N ARG A 24 -27.13 28.19 11.29
CA ARG A 24 -25.98 27.58 11.95
C ARG A 24 -26.46 26.32 12.66
N ARG A 25 -26.15 25.14 12.13
CA ARG A 25 -26.04 23.92 12.93
C ARG A 25 -24.56 23.72 13.20
N GLY A 26 -24.18 23.83 14.48
CA GLY A 26 -22.85 23.50 14.93
C GLY A 26 -22.50 22.07 14.52
N VAL A 27 -21.28 21.89 14.03
CA VAL A 27 -20.70 20.58 13.78
C VAL A 27 -20.56 19.90 15.14
N SER A 28 -21.45 18.97 15.42
CA SER A 28 -21.40 18.12 16.60
C SER A 28 -20.28 17.10 16.41
N ALA A 29 -19.28 17.14 17.28
CA ALA A 29 -18.21 16.16 17.42
C ALA A 29 -18.72 14.88 18.13
N MET A 30 -19.87 14.34 17.74
CA MET A 30 -20.51 13.19 18.41
C MET A 30 -20.80 12.01 17.46
N ALA A 31 -20.29 12.01 16.23
CA ALA A 31 -20.50 10.89 15.30
C ALA A 31 -19.51 9.72 15.49
N GLY A 32 -18.40 9.90 16.21
CA GLY A 32 -17.36 8.88 16.37
C GLY A 32 -17.60 7.88 17.52
N GLY A 33 -18.21 8.31 18.62
CA GLY A 33 -18.31 7.48 19.84
C GLY A 33 -19.20 6.23 19.68
N GLY A 34 -20.18 6.26 18.77
CA GLY A 34 -21.11 5.15 18.57
C GLY A 34 -20.58 4.02 17.69
N GLU A 35 -19.75 4.32 16.69
CA GLU A 35 -19.09 3.29 15.88
C GLU A 35 -17.94 2.62 16.64
N GLU A 36 -17.15 3.40 17.38
CA GLU A 36 -15.96 2.86 18.06
C GLU A 36 -16.33 2.00 19.28
N ALA A 37 -17.47 2.28 19.93
CA ALA A 37 -18.03 1.41 20.98
C ALA A 37 -18.29 -0.02 20.49
N GLN A 38 -18.57 -0.20 19.19
CA GLN A 38 -18.79 -1.51 18.60
C GLN A 38 -17.50 -2.35 18.48
N LEU A 39 -16.33 -1.72 18.62
CA LEU A 39 -15.03 -2.39 18.58
C LEU A 39 -14.47 -2.70 19.96
N GLY A 40 -15.20 -2.43 21.05
CA GLY A 40 -14.69 -2.55 22.42
C GLY A 40 -13.97 -3.89 22.70
N GLY A 41 -14.66 -5.01 22.48
CA GLY A 41 -14.07 -6.34 22.71
C GLY A 41 -12.89 -6.66 21.79
N PHE A 42 -12.91 -6.19 20.55
CA PHE A 42 -11.77 -6.34 19.62
C PHE A 42 -10.56 -5.53 20.07
N LEU A 43 -10.75 -4.26 20.46
CA LEU A 43 -9.67 -3.39 20.92
C LEU A 43 -9.05 -3.91 22.22
N GLU A 44 -9.87 -4.32 23.18
CA GLU A 44 -9.41 -4.94 24.42
C GLU A 44 -8.57 -6.20 24.13
N TYR A 45 -9.01 -7.04 23.20
CA TYR A 45 -8.25 -8.22 22.79
C TYR A 45 -6.91 -7.84 22.16
N MET A 46 -6.90 -6.89 21.23
CA MET A 46 -5.67 -6.44 20.56
C MET A 46 -4.68 -5.80 21.55
N ASP A 47 -5.17 -5.11 22.58
CA ASP A 47 -4.34 -4.49 23.63
C ASP A 47 -3.67 -5.52 24.57
N MET A 48 -4.17 -6.75 24.65
CA MET A 48 -3.51 -7.85 25.38
C MET A 48 -2.30 -8.41 24.62
N LEU A 49 -2.24 -8.22 23.30
CA LEU A 49 -1.16 -8.73 22.47
C LEU A 49 0.07 -7.82 22.54
N ARG A 50 1.25 -8.42 22.35
CA ARG A 50 2.50 -7.65 22.32
C ARG A 50 2.51 -6.68 21.13
N ASN A 51 2.58 -5.39 21.41
CA ASN A 51 2.59 -4.33 20.41
C ASN A 51 3.95 -3.61 20.35
N TYR A 52 4.80 -4.05 19.41
CA TYR A 52 6.14 -3.49 19.20
C TYR A 52 6.17 -2.05 18.68
N GLU A 53 5.07 -1.55 18.12
CA GLU A 53 4.97 -0.12 17.76
C GLU A 53 4.91 0.76 19.02
N ARG A 54 4.33 0.25 20.11
CA ARG A 54 4.25 0.94 21.41
C ARG A 54 5.42 0.62 22.33
N SER A 55 5.79 -0.66 22.44
CA SER A 55 6.83 -1.12 23.38
C SER A 55 8.26 -0.98 22.84
N GLY A 56 8.42 -0.66 21.55
CA GLY A 56 9.70 -0.65 20.86
C GLY A 56 10.07 -2.00 20.28
N VAL A 57 10.78 -1.97 19.15
CA VAL A 57 11.20 -3.16 18.40
C VAL A 57 12.50 -3.72 19.00
N PRO A 58 12.59 -5.04 19.29
CA PRO A 58 13.81 -5.66 19.81
C PRO A 58 15.01 -5.52 18.86
N ARG A 59 16.22 -5.57 19.44
CA ARG A 59 17.46 -5.66 18.66
C ARG A 59 17.44 -6.95 17.83
N GLY A 60 17.89 -6.86 16.57
CA GLY A 60 17.96 -8.02 15.68
C GLY A 60 16.62 -8.54 15.14
N ALA A 61 15.48 -7.95 15.54
CA ALA A 61 14.16 -8.46 15.19
C ALA A 61 13.91 -8.58 13.67
N GLY A 62 14.50 -7.71 12.85
CA GLY A 62 14.37 -7.77 11.40
C GLY A 62 15.50 -8.51 10.68
N THR A 63 16.35 -9.24 11.41
CA THR A 63 17.52 -9.95 10.88
C THR A 63 17.31 -11.47 10.90
N ASP A 64 18.21 -12.21 10.24
CA ASP A 64 18.15 -13.68 10.17
C ASP A 64 18.71 -14.39 11.43
N SER A 65 18.91 -13.67 12.54
CA SER A 65 19.32 -14.25 13.83
C SER A 65 18.22 -15.08 14.49
N ASP A 66 18.59 -15.91 15.47
CA ASP A 66 17.64 -16.68 16.29
C ASP A 66 16.64 -15.77 17.05
N ASP A 67 17.03 -14.52 17.34
CA ASP A 67 16.17 -13.49 17.96
C ASP A 67 15.30 -12.72 16.94
N GLY A 68 15.35 -13.09 15.66
CA GLY A 68 14.60 -12.48 14.58
C GLY A 68 13.11 -12.82 14.64
N PHE A 69 12.27 -12.00 14.00
CA PHE A 69 10.85 -12.31 13.86
C PHE A 69 10.64 -13.59 13.04
N ASP A 70 9.73 -14.44 13.52
CA ASP A 70 9.44 -15.75 12.94
C ASP A 70 8.29 -15.68 11.93
N LEU A 71 8.61 -15.69 10.64
CA LEU A 71 7.59 -15.84 9.59
C LEU A 71 6.89 -17.21 9.63
N GLY A 72 7.50 -18.22 10.25
CA GLY A 72 6.89 -19.53 10.47
C GLY A 72 5.60 -19.42 11.27
N ARG A 73 5.61 -18.65 12.36
CA ARG A 73 4.42 -18.32 13.17
C ARG A 73 3.32 -17.71 12.33
N MET A 74 3.63 -16.67 11.57
CA MET A 74 2.67 -16.01 10.70
C MET A 74 2.07 -16.98 9.66
N ARG A 75 2.89 -17.84 9.04
CA ARG A 75 2.42 -18.86 8.08
C ARG A 75 1.49 -19.89 8.73
N ARG A 76 1.76 -20.31 9.96
CA ARG A 76 0.90 -21.25 10.69
C ARG A 76 -0.46 -20.61 11.03
N LEU A 77 -0.47 -19.36 11.46
CA LEU A 77 -1.71 -18.60 11.67
C LEU A 77 -2.52 -18.49 10.37
N LEU A 78 -1.90 -18.11 9.25
CA LEU A 78 -2.60 -18.00 7.97
C LEU A 78 -3.15 -19.33 7.47
N ARG A 79 -2.42 -20.43 7.68
CA ARG A 79 -2.89 -21.77 7.33
C ARG A 79 -4.16 -22.14 8.10
N ARG A 80 -4.24 -21.80 9.39
CA ARG A 80 -5.46 -22.00 10.20
C ARG A 80 -6.65 -21.19 9.67
N LEU A 81 -6.38 -20.02 9.07
CA LEU A 81 -7.38 -19.16 8.44
C LEU A 81 -7.67 -19.53 6.98
N GLY A 82 -7.14 -20.65 6.48
CA GLY A 82 -7.38 -21.12 5.10
C GLY A 82 -6.54 -20.41 4.04
N ASP A 83 -5.33 -19.96 4.40
CA ASP A 83 -4.37 -19.30 3.51
C ASP A 83 -4.96 -18.12 2.68
N PRO A 84 -5.67 -17.15 3.31
CA PRO A 84 -6.46 -16.15 2.59
C PRO A 84 -5.61 -15.22 1.70
N HIS A 85 -4.36 -14.98 2.11
CA HIS A 85 -3.36 -14.22 1.35
C HIS A 85 -2.99 -14.83 -0.02
N THR A 86 -3.48 -16.03 -0.34
CA THR A 86 -3.19 -16.74 -1.59
C THR A 86 -4.25 -16.55 -2.68
N HIS A 87 -5.37 -15.88 -2.36
CA HIS A 87 -6.54 -15.78 -3.23
C HIS A 87 -6.56 -14.55 -4.16
N TYR A 88 -5.58 -13.66 -4.06
CA TYR A 88 -5.51 -12.43 -4.85
C TYR A 88 -4.06 -11.99 -5.04
N PRO A 89 -3.75 -11.25 -6.12
CA PRO A 89 -2.43 -10.67 -6.30
C PRO A 89 -2.20 -9.51 -5.32
N SER A 90 -0.93 -9.29 -4.97
CA SER A 90 -0.50 -8.28 -4.00
C SER A 90 0.64 -7.42 -4.53
N VAL A 91 0.57 -6.12 -4.30
CA VAL A 91 1.73 -5.22 -4.37
C VAL A 91 2.28 -5.04 -2.97
N HIS A 92 3.55 -5.39 -2.76
CA HIS A 92 4.19 -5.32 -1.45
C HIS A 92 5.12 -4.11 -1.39
N ILE A 93 4.91 -3.22 -0.42
CA ILE A 93 5.62 -1.94 -0.32
C ILE A 93 6.46 -1.89 0.95
N ALA A 94 7.79 -1.81 0.79
CA ALA A 94 8.74 -1.56 1.85
C ALA A 94 9.47 -0.22 1.64
N GLY A 95 10.12 0.28 2.70
CA GLY A 95 10.77 1.59 2.68
C GLY A 95 10.79 2.29 4.03
N THR A 96 11.56 3.37 4.15
CA THR A 96 11.68 4.15 5.39
C THR A 96 10.67 5.27 5.46
N LYS A 97 10.48 5.99 4.35
CA LYS A 97 9.45 7.02 4.18
C LYS A 97 8.73 6.82 2.85
N GLY A 98 7.48 7.28 2.79
CA GLY A 98 6.69 7.26 1.56
C GLY A 98 5.96 5.95 1.27
N LYS A 99 6.06 4.91 2.12
CA LYS A 99 5.32 3.65 1.99
C LYS A 99 3.80 3.88 1.93
N GLY A 100 3.20 4.36 3.02
CA GLY A 100 1.78 4.68 3.07
C GLY A 100 1.32 5.70 2.02
N SER A 101 2.13 6.71 1.67
CA SER A 101 1.78 7.65 0.58
C SER A 101 1.79 6.99 -0.80
N THR A 102 2.77 6.12 -1.07
CA THR A 102 2.82 5.35 -2.32
C THR A 102 1.65 4.37 -2.39
N ALA A 103 1.33 3.70 -1.29
CA ALA A 103 0.16 2.83 -1.17
C ALA A 103 -1.16 3.60 -1.43
N ALA A 104 -1.30 4.80 -0.86
CA ALA A 104 -2.46 5.66 -1.07
C ALA A 104 -2.60 6.11 -2.53
N PHE A 105 -1.52 6.57 -3.16
CA PHE A 105 -1.55 6.94 -4.58
C PHE A 105 -1.86 5.73 -5.47
N LEU A 106 -1.20 4.60 -5.26
CA LEU A 106 -1.43 3.39 -6.05
C LEU A 106 -2.85 2.88 -5.89
N SER A 107 -3.36 2.81 -4.65
CA SER A 107 -4.73 2.35 -4.39
C SER A 107 -5.77 3.23 -5.05
N ASN A 108 -5.57 4.55 -5.06
CA ASN A 108 -6.45 5.47 -5.77
C ASN A 108 -6.35 5.30 -7.29
N ILE A 109 -5.15 5.16 -7.86
CA ILE A 109 -4.98 4.88 -9.29
C ILE A 109 -5.74 3.62 -9.66
N MET A 110 -5.56 2.51 -8.93
CA MET A 110 -6.24 1.25 -9.21
C MET A 110 -7.76 1.37 -9.06
N ARG A 111 -8.25 2.02 -8.00
CA ARG A 111 -9.70 2.23 -7.80
C ARG A 111 -10.35 3.03 -8.91
N GLU A 112 -9.69 4.09 -9.39
CA GLU A 112 -10.22 4.89 -10.51
C GLU A 112 -10.26 4.13 -11.84
N GLN A 113 -9.56 3.00 -11.94
CA GLN A 113 -9.68 2.08 -13.06
C GLN A 113 -10.74 0.99 -12.83
N GLY A 114 -11.51 1.08 -11.75
CA GLY A 114 -12.61 0.17 -11.43
C GLY A 114 -12.22 -1.04 -10.58
N TYR A 115 -10.98 -1.16 -10.11
CA TYR A 115 -10.56 -2.30 -9.29
C TYR A 115 -11.17 -2.27 -7.88
N ASN A 116 -11.57 -3.44 -7.40
CA ASN A 116 -11.80 -3.70 -6.00
C ASN A 116 -10.44 -3.84 -5.28
N VAL A 117 -10.04 -2.82 -4.53
CA VAL A 117 -8.69 -2.73 -3.97
C VAL A 117 -8.71 -2.89 -2.45
N GLY A 118 -8.02 -3.91 -1.97
CA GLY A 118 -7.60 -4.01 -0.57
C GLY A 118 -6.34 -3.18 -0.33
N CYS A 119 -6.28 -2.39 0.74
CA CYS A 119 -5.06 -1.69 1.12
C CYS A 119 -4.84 -1.81 2.63
N TYR A 120 -3.64 -2.30 2.99
CA TYR A 120 -3.18 -2.46 4.37
C TYR A 120 -2.01 -1.53 4.65
N SER A 121 -2.16 -0.66 5.64
CA SER A 121 -1.17 0.35 6.03
C SER A 121 -0.95 0.40 7.55
N SER A 122 0.19 0.96 7.96
CA SER A 122 0.49 1.15 9.39
C SER A 122 1.47 2.31 9.63
N PRO A 123 1.44 2.95 10.82
CA PRO A 123 0.40 2.86 11.86
C PRO A 123 -0.85 3.68 11.48
N HIS A 124 -1.89 3.64 12.32
CA HIS A 124 -3.03 4.57 12.22
C HIS A 124 -2.77 5.89 12.95
N LEU A 125 -3.53 6.93 12.62
CA LEU A 125 -3.48 8.23 13.28
C LEU A 125 -4.59 8.43 14.31
N LEU A 126 -5.86 8.14 13.95
CA LEU A 126 -6.99 8.34 14.86
C LEU A 126 -7.64 7.03 15.27
N THR A 127 -7.93 6.15 14.31
CA THR A 127 -8.63 4.89 14.57
C THR A 127 -7.94 3.71 13.89
N ILE A 128 -7.90 2.55 14.55
CA ILE A 128 -7.25 1.34 14.01
C ILE A 128 -7.83 0.91 12.66
N ARG A 129 -9.08 1.30 12.37
CA ARG A 129 -9.76 1.07 11.09
C ARG A 129 -9.03 1.70 9.91
N GLU A 130 -8.28 2.78 10.12
CA GLU A 130 -7.49 3.43 9.06
C GLU A 130 -6.42 2.51 8.46
N ARG A 131 -6.01 1.48 9.20
CA ARG A 131 -5.05 0.49 8.71
C ARG A 131 -5.59 -0.34 7.55
N ILE A 132 -6.91 -0.47 7.40
CA ILE A 132 -7.52 -1.28 6.35
C ILE A 132 -8.52 -0.45 5.55
N SER A 133 -8.40 -0.49 4.23
CA SER A 133 -9.45 -0.05 3.31
C SER A 133 -9.70 -1.12 2.26
N VAL A 134 -10.95 -1.24 1.82
CA VAL A 134 -11.38 -2.25 0.83
C VAL A 134 -12.45 -1.66 -0.08
N GLY A 135 -12.68 -2.26 -1.25
CA GLY A 135 -13.68 -1.79 -2.20
C GLY A 135 -13.16 -0.78 -3.22
N GLN A 136 -14.05 -0.40 -4.13
CA GLN A 136 -13.81 0.55 -5.23
C GLN A 136 -13.77 2.02 -4.78
N HIS A 137 -14.34 2.34 -3.62
CA HIS A 137 -14.41 3.73 -3.11
C HIS A 137 -13.33 4.05 -2.06
N GLY A 138 -12.69 3.02 -1.49
CA GLY A 138 -11.70 3.16 -0.44
C GLY A 138 -12.26 3.68 0.89
N GLY A 139 -11.38 4.25 1.70
CA GLY A 139 -11.69 4.70 3.06
C GLY A 139 -11.58 3.60 4.13
N PRO A 140 -11.48 3.97 5.41
CA PRO A 140 -11.38 2.99 6.50
C PRO A 140 -12.55 2.02 6.52
N VAL A 141 -12.28 0.75 6.84
CA VAL A 141 -13.33 -0.25 7.05
C VAL A 141 -14.32 0.18 8.13
N SER A 142 -15.57 -0.30 8.04
CA SER A 142 -16.56 -0.02 9.08
C SER A 142 -16.22 -0.76 10.38
N ALA A 143 -16.63 -0.21 11.53
CA ALA A 143 -16.46 -0.86 12.82
C ALA A 143 -17.18 -2.23 12.87
N ALA A 144 -18.36 -2.33 12.27
CA ALA A 144 -19.11 -3.58 12.18
C ALA A 144 -18.35 -4.64 11.38
N SER A 145 -17.86 -4.29 10.19
CA SER A 145 -17.10 -5.21 9.34
C SER A 145 -15.85 -5.75 10.06
N LEU A 146 -15.13 -4.90 10.79
CA LEU A 146 -13.93 -5.33 11.51
C LEU A 146 -14.25 -6.20 12.73
N ARG A 147 -15.32 -5.88 13.49
CA ARG A 147 -15.81 -6.72 14.58
C ARG A 147 -16.26 -8.09 14.07
N ASP A 148 -17.11 -8.13 13.05
CA ASP A 148 -17.68 -9.38 12.54
C ASP A 148 -16.59 -10.28 11.93
N LEU A 149 -15.57 -9.67 11.30
CA LEU A 149 -14.38 -10.39 10.83
C LEU A 149 -13.56 -10.96 11.98
N PHE A 150 -13.36 -10.19 13.05
CA PHE A 150 -12.66 -10.65 14.24
C PHE A 150 -13.40 -11.81 14.91
N ASP A 151 -14.70 -11.68 15.13
CA ASP A 151 -15.54 -12.72 15.75
C ASP A 151 -15.47 -14.02 14.95
N LEU A 152 -15.48 -13.94 13.61
CA LEU A 152 -15.31 -15.09 12.72
C LEU A 152 -13.93 -15.76 12.86
N ALA A 153 -12.86 -14.97 13.00
CA ALA A 153 -11.49 -15.47 13.04
C ALA A 153 -11.00 -15.84 14.45
N LYS A 154 -11.75 -15.44 15.48
CA LYS A 154 -11.29 -15.45 16.88
C LYS A 154 -10.84 -16.83 17.35
N GLU A 155 -11.62 -17.87 17.09
CA GLU A 155 -11.30 -19.24 17.51
C GLU A 155 -9.95 -19.70 16.91
N ALA A 156 -9.76 -19.51 15.60
CA ALA A 156 -8.51 -19.86 14.93
C ALA A 156 -7.30 -19.03 15.43
N ILE A 157 -7.52 -17.76 15.79
CA ILE A 157 -6.49 -16.91 16.38
C ILE A 157 -6.14 -17.40 17.79
N ASP A 158 -7.13 -17.69 18.64
CA ASP A 158 -6.93 -18.17 20.01
C ASP A 158 -6.16 -19.50 20.02
N GLU A 159 -6.55 -20.46 19.19
CA GLU A 159 -5.81 -21.73 19.03
C GLU A 159 -4.36 -21.50 18.57
N SER A 160 -4.14 -20.50 17.71
CA SER A 160 -2.80 -20.14 17.26
C SER A 160 -1.99 -19.47 18.38
N ILE A 161 -2.61 -18.65 19.23
CA ILE A 161 -1.95 -18.06 20.40
C ILE A 161 -1.50 -19.16 21.34
N GLU A 162 -2.37 -20.13 21.64
CA GLU A 162 -2.03 -21.28 22.49
C GLU A 162 -0.89 -22.12 21.89
N SER A 163 -0.99 -22.46 20.61
CA SER A 163 0.04 -23.25 19.89
C SER A 163 1.41 -22.56 19.87
N GLU A 164 1.43 -21.23 19.94
CA GLU A 164 2.64 -20.40 19.91
C GLU A 164 3.06 -19.93 21.31
N ASN A 165 2.50 -20.53 22.37
CA ASN A 165 2.78 -20.17 23.77
C ASN A 165 2.57 -18.67 24.06
N GLY A 166 1.52 -18.08 23.53
CA GLY A 166 1.18 -16.66 23.74
C GLY A 166 2.01 -15.68 22.91
N SER A 167 2.82 -16.16 21.96
CA SER A 167 3.85 -15.32 21.35
C SER A 167 3.38 -14.50 20.14
N LEU A 168 2.14 -14.67 19.66
CA LEU A 168 1.60 -13.88 18.55
C LEU A 168 1.53 -12.39 18.91
N ALA A 169 2.09 -11.55 18.03
CA ALA A 169 2.11 -10.12 18.19
C ALA A 169 0.85 -9.45 17.63
N HIS A 170 0.55 -8.25 18.14
CA HIS A 170 -0.53 -7.40 17.63
C HIS A 170 -0.46 -7.23 16.11
N PHE A 171 0.74 -7.00 15.56
CA PHE A 171 0.92 -6.78 14.12
C PHE A 171 0.63 -8.05 13.30
N GLU A 172 0.98 -9.24 13.80
CA GLU A 172 0.73 -10.51 13.11
C GLU A 172 -0.78 -10.80 13.04
N VAL A 173 -1.48 -10.67 14.17
CA VAL A 173 -2.94 -10.87 14.22
C VAL A 173 -3.66 -9.89 13.30
N PHE A 174 -3.29 -8.61 13.34
CA PHE A 174 -3.93 -7.60 12.50
C PHE A 174 -3.60 -7.79 11.00
N THR A 175 -2.38 -8.22 10.66
CA THR A 175 -2.01 -8.59 9.28
C THR A 175 -2.85 -9.76 8.78
N ALA A 176 -3.05 -10.78 9.63
CA ALA A 176 -3.84 -11.96 9.28
C ALA A 176 -5.31 -11.61 9.03
N LEU A 177 -5.90 -10.78 9.90
CA LEU A 177 -7.25 -10.23 9.69
C LEU A 177 -7.34 -9.42 8.40
N SER A 178 -6.35 -8.59 8.10
CA SER A 178 -6.32 -7.80 6.85
C SER A 178 -6.35 -8.70 5.62
N PHE A 179 -5.53 -9.75 5.59
CA PHE A 179 -5.54 -10.73 4.50
C PHE A 179 -6.85 -11.51 4.40
N LEU A 180 -7.41 -11.94 5.54
CA LEU A 180 -8.71 -12.60 5.57
C LEU A 180 -9.81 -11.71 5.00
N LEU A 181 -9.83 -10.43 5.36
CA LEU A 181 -10.81 -9.48 4.84
C LEU A 181 -10.71 -9.33 3.33
N PHE A 182 -9.49 -9.13 2.81
CA PHE A 182 -9.27 -8.99 1.36
C PHE A 182 -9.74 -10.22 0.58
N SER A 183 -9.51 -11.41 1.13
CA SER A 183 -10.01 -12.64 0.51
C SER A 183 -11.53 -12.71 0.50
N ARG A 184 -12.18 -12.32 1.60
CA ARG A 184 -13.66 -12.38 1.72
C ARG A 184 -14.36 -11.35 0.85
N GLU A 185 -13.74 -10.18 0.70
CA GLU A 185 -14.23 -9.09 -0.15
C GLU A 185 -13.87 -9.31 -1.63
N ASN A 186 -13.21 -10.42 -1.99
CA ASN A 186 -12.79 -10.74 -3.36
C ASN A 186 -12.08 -9.57 -4.03
N VAL A 187 -11.05 -9.04 -3.37
CA VAL A 187 -10.27 -7.93 -3.95
C VAL A 187 -9.55 -8.41 -5.21
N ASP A 188 -9.51 -7.54 -6.22
CA ASP A 188 -8.76 -7.81 -7.44
C ASP A 188 -7.24 -7.65 -7.20
N VAL A 189 -6.86 -6.79 -6.25
CA VAL A 189 -5.47 -6.57 -5.85
C VAL A 189 -5.40 -6.06 -4.42
N ALA A 190 -4.42 -6.55 -3.66
CA ALA A 190 -4.07 -6.03 -2.35
C ALA A 190 -2.80 -5.16 -2.41
N ILE A 191 -2.82 -3.99 -1.79
CA ILE A 191 -1.66 -3.10 -1.65
C ILE A 191 -1.24 -3.15 -0.18
N VAL A 192 -0.07 -3.74 0.08
CA VAL A 192 0.34 -4.17 1.41
C VAL A 192 1.60 -3.42 1.81
N GLU A 193 1.51 -2.58 2.84
CA GLU A 193 2.67 -1.92 3.44
C GLU A 193 3.34 -2.82 4.48
N ALA A 194 4.65 -3.03 4.35
CA ALA A 194 5.44 -3.70 5.38
C ALA A 194 5.58 -2.82 6.62
N GLY A 195 5.45 -3.40 7.81
CA GLY A 195 5.58 -2.69 9.09
C GLY A 195 7.03 -2.32 9.42
N LEU A 196 7.92 -3.31 9.40
CA LEU A 196 9.34 -3.17 9.74
C LEU A 196 10.24 -3.90 8.75
N GLY A 197 11.19 -3.17 8.16
CA GLY A 197 12.17 -3.77 7.26
C GLY A 197 11.48 -4.33 6.01
N GLY A 198 11.35 -5.66 5.95
CA GLY A 198 10.74 -6.39 4.83
C GLY A 198 10.95 -7.89 4.97
N ALA A 199 12.21 -8.34 5.02
CA ALA A 199 12.61 -9.75 4.99
C ALA A 199 11.93 -10.61 6.07
N ARG A 200 11.81 -10.08 7.29
CA ARG A 200 11.19 -10.73 8.45
C ARG A 200 9.88 -10.08 8.89
N ASP A 201 9.31 -9.20 8.06
CA ASP A 201 8.04 -8.56 8.36
C ASP A 201 6.88 -9.54 8.21
N ALA A 202 5.86 -9.48 9.08
CA ALA A 202 4.71 -10.40 9.03
C ALA A 202 3.98 -10.38 7.67
N THR A 203 4.05 -9.28 6.92
CA THR A 203 3.48 -9.18 5.58
C THR A 203 4.26 -9.96 4.52
N ASN A 204 5.53 -10.34 4.76
CA ASN A 204 6.40 -11.06 3.82
C ASN A 204 6.11 -12.57 3.71
N VAL A 205 4.89 -12.96 4.07
CA VAL A 205 4.29 -14.26 3.77
C VAL A 205 3.70 -14.34 2.35
N ILE A 206 3.49 -13.19 1.69
CA ILE A 206 3.11 -13.11 0.27
C ILE A 206 4.14 -13.90 -0.56
N ARG A 207 3.68 -14.92 -1.30
CA ARG A 207 4.57 -15.78 -2.09
C ARG A 207 4.84 -15.18 -3.46
N ASN A 208 5.77 -15.78 -4.19
CA ASN A 208 6.11 -15.34 -5.55
C ASN A 208 4.89 -15.38 -6.50
N SER A 209 4.01 -16.39 -6.38
CA SER A 209 2.82 -16.56 -7.21
C SER A 209 1.77 -15.46 -7.02
N GLU A 210 1.69 -14.88 -5.82
CA GLU A 210 0.74 -13.80 -5.53
C GLU A 210 1.37 -12.42 -5.55
N LEU A 211 2.70 -12.28 -5.53
CA LEU A 211 3.34 -10.97 -5.58
C LEU A 211 3.26 -10.39 -7.00
N ALA A 212 2.38 -9.43 -7.25
CA ALA A 212 2.34 -8.72 -8.53
C ALA A 212 3.57 -7.83 -8.73
N ALA A 213 3.95 -7.04 -7.72
CA ALA A 213 5.16 -6.22 -7.74
C ALA A 213 5.67 -5.97 -6.32
N ALA A 214 7.00 -5.86 -6.17
CA ALA A 214 7.61 -5.28 -4.97
C ALA A 214 7.90 -3.79 -5.20
N VAL A 215 7.77 -2.97 -4.15
CA VAL A 215 8.11 -1.56 -4.19
C VAL A 215 9.04 -1.22 -3.03
N ILE A 216 10.19 -0.61 -3.31
CA ILE A 216 11.08 -0.05 -2.30
C ILE A 216 11.03 1.46 -2.42
N SER A 217 10.31 2.15 -1.52
CA SER A 217 10.10 3.60 -1.63
C SER A 217 11.39 4.38 -1.39
N THR A 218 11.95 4.31 -0.18
CA THR A 218 13.20 4.96 0.21
C THR A 218 13.94 4.12 1.25
N VAL A 219 15.24 4.33 1.41
CA VAL A 219 16.04 3.74 2.49
C VAL A 219 16.65 4.89 3.31
N GLY A 220 16.44 4.88 4.62
CA GLY A 220 16.98 5.86 5.53
C GLY A 220 17.22 5.27 6.92
N LYS A 221 17.78 6.07 7.83
CA LYS A 221 18.04 5.64 9.21
C LYS A 221 16.73 5.50 9.96
N GLU A 222 16.34 4.26 10.25
CA GLU A 222 15.22 3.92 11.13
C GLU A 222 15.52 2.55 11.77
N HIS A 223 15.09 2.34 13.01
CA HIS A 223 15.19 1.04 13.68
C HIS A 223 16.56 0.35 13.55
N LEU A 224 17.65 1.12 13.60
CA LEU A 224 19.01 0.61 13.34
C LEU A 224 19.33 -0.63 14.19
N ALA A 225 19.01 -0.61 15.49
CA ALA A 225 19.24 -1.75 16.37
C ALA A 225 18.45 -3.01 15.94
N ALA A 226 17.24 -2.85 15.42
CA ALA A 226 16.42 -3.97 14.95
C ALA A 226 16.85 -4.50 13.59
N LEU A 227 17.46 -3.65 12.75
CA LEU A 227 17.77 -3.94 11.34
C LEU A 227 19.26 -4.07 11.06
N GLY A 228 20.10 -4.40 12.05
CA GLY A 228 21.52 -4.74 11.87
C GLY A 228 22.51 -3.57 11.93
N GLY A 229 22.05 -2.35 12.21
CA GLY A 229 22.91 -1.24 12.63
C GLY A 229 23.45 -0.32 11.52
N SER A 230 23.17 -0.59 10.25
CA SER A 230 23.65 0.24 9.12
C SER A 230 22.55 0.52 8.09
N LEU A 231 22.80 1.47 7.17
CA LEU A 231 21.88 1.71 6.05
C LEU A 231 21.88 0.51 5.08
N GLN A 232 23.02 -0.14 4.91
CA GLN A 232 23.17 -1.32 4.06
C GLN A 232 22.36 -2.50 4.61
N SER A 233 22.40 -2.74 5.93
CA SER A 233 21.61 -3.80 6.54
C SER A 233 20.10 -3.50 6.47
N ILE A 234 19.70 -2.22 6.56
CA ILE A 234 18.32 -1.78 6.31
C ILE A 234 17.92 -2.04 4.84
N ALA A 235 18.80 -1.73 3.88
CA ALA A 235 18.53 -1.97 2.46
C ALA A 235 18.37 -3.47 2.16
N VAL A 236 19.23 -4.31 2.74
CA VAL A 236 19.12 -5.79 2.64
C VAL A 236 17.78 -6.25 3.22
N ALA A 237 17.44 -5.83 4.43
CA ALA A 237 16.19 -6.21 5.07
C ALA A 237 14.97 -5.79 4.22
N LYS A 238 14.95 -4.57 3.69
CA LYS A 238 13.86 -4.10 2.82
C LYS A 238 13.77 -4.87 1.51
N SER A 239 14.91 -5.17 0.89
CA SER A 239 14.98 -5.92 -0.37
C SER A 239 14.52 -7.38 -0.23
N GLY A 240 14.34 -7.87 1.00
CA GLY A 240 13.78 -9.20 1.26
C GLY A 240 12.35 -9.42 0.80
N ILE A 241 11.62 -8.36 0.42
CA ILE A 241 10.29 -8.48 -0.20
C ILE A 241 10.34 -8.80 -1.70
N ILE A 242 11.52 -8.68 -2.33
CA ILE A 242 11.70 -9.01 -3.75
C ILE A 242 11.70 -10.54 -3.92
N LYS A 243 10.86 -11.03 -4.83
CA LYS A 243 10.65 -12.47 -5.09
C LYS A 243 10.93 -12.81 -6.56
N GLU A 244 11.25 -14.08 -6.79
CA GLU A 244 11.70 -14.61 -8.09
C GLU A 244 10.82 -14.17 -9.26
N GLY A 245 11.44 -13.57 -10.28
CA GLY A 245 10.81 -13.16 -11.54
C GLY A 245 9.76 -12.05 -11.41
N ARG A 246 9.57 -11.46 -10.22
CA ARG A 246 8.54 -10.43 -9.99
C ARG A 246 9.16 -9.04 -10.10
N PRO A 247 8.53 -8.09 -10.79
CA PRO A 247 9.11 -6.75 -10.94
C PRO A 247 9.29 -6.05 -9.60
N VAL A 248 10.37 -5.28 -9.50
CA VAL A 248 10.63 -4.37 -8.39
C VAL A 248 10.67 -2.93 -8.87
N VAL A 249 9.87 -2.07 -8.24
CA VAL A 249 9.89 -0.63 -8.45
C VAL A 249 10.69 0.03 -7.33
N ILE A 250 11.72 0.79 -7.69
CA ILE A 250 12.55 1.54 -6.74
C ILE A 250 12.21 3.02 -6.81
N GLY A 251 11.79 3.60 -5.68
CA GLY A 251 11.23 4.95 -5.59
C GLY A 251 12.28 6.06 -5.58
N GLY A 252 13.24 5.96 -4.66
CA GLY A 252 14.43 6.81 -4.56
C GLY A 252 14.16 8.26 -4.12
N PRO A 253 15.18 9.13 -4.22
CA PRO A 253 16.54 8.80 -4.65
C PRO A 253 17.29 7.93 -3.63
N PHE A 254 18.25 7.13 -4.10
CA PHE A 254 19.14 6.32 -3.27
C PHE A 254 20.60 6.78 -3.46
N SER A 255 21.46 6.54 -2.49
CA SER A 255 22.90 6.56 -2.75
C SER A 255 23.29 5.34 -3.59
N THR A 256 24.37 5.46 -4.37
CA THR A 256 24.79 4.41 -5.31
C THR A 256 24.98 3.04 -4.64
N ASP A 257 25.57 3.01 -3.44
CA ASP A 257 25.80 1.79 -2.67
C ASP A 257 24.49 1.12 -2.22
N ILE A 258 23.50 1.91 -1.82
CA ILE A 258 22.20 1.41 -1.39
C ILE A 258 21.36 0.94 -2.58
N GLU A 259 21.39 1.68 -3.70
CA GLU A 259 20.73 1.26 -4.92
C GLU A 259 21.31 -0.07 -5.43
N GLN A 260 22.63 -0.22 -5.37
CA GLN A 260 23.31 -1.45 -5.80
C GLN A 260 22.83 -2.66 -5.01
N ILE A 261 22.65 -2.56 -3.68
CA ILE A 261 22.12 -3.67 -2.85
C ILE A 261 20.73 -4.12 -3.34
N ILE A 262 19.86 -3.18 -3.67
CA ILE A 262 18.50 -3.49 -4.14
C ILE A 262 18.58 -4.15 -5.53
N ARG A 263 19.43 -3.63 -6.41
CA ARG A 263 19.65 -4.17 -7.76
C ARG A 263 20.30 -5.55 -7.75
N ASP A 264 21.25 -5.80 -6.85
CA ASP A 264 21.87 -7.12 -6.67
C ASP A 264 20.83 -8.15 -6.21
N ARG A 265 19.95 -7.77 -5.28
CA ARG A 265 18.85 -8.63 -4.87
C ARG A 265 17.89 -8.92 -6.03
N ALA A 266 17.56 -7.90 -6.82
CA ALA A 266 16.73 -8.06 -8.01
C ALA A 266 17.40 -8.99 -9.04
N PHE A 267 18.70 -8.83 -9.29
CA PHE A 267 19.46 -9.69 -10.19
C PHE A 267 19.47 -11.16 -9.72
N LEU A 268 19.74 -11.40 -8.43
CA LEU A 268 19.72 -12.75 -7.84
C LEU A 268 18.36 -13.44 -7.90
N THR A 269 17.28 -12.66 -7.97
CA THR A 269 15.90 -13.15 -8.08
C THR A 269 15.34 -13.03 -9.48
N GLN A 270 16.19 -12.73 -10.48
CA GLN A 270 15.79 -12.53 -11.88
C GLN A 270 14.63 -11.52 -12.05
N SER A 271 14.56 -10.54 -11.17
CA SER A 271 13.48 -9.56 -11.07
C SER A 271 13.76 -8.33 -11.94
N PRO A 272 12.87 -7.95 -12.87
CA PRO A 272 13.05 -6.72 -13.63
C PRO A 272 12.95 -5.49 -12.71
N VAL A 273 13.86 -4.54 -12.88
CA VAL A 273 13.94 -3.32 -12.06
C VAL A 273 13.38 -2.13 -12.82
N ILE A 274 12.43 -1.43 -12.20
CA ILE A 274 11.87 -0.17 -12.69
C ILE A 274 12.28 0.95 -11.72
N SER A 275 13.07 1.92 -12.19
CA SER A 275 13.47 3.06 -11.37
C SER A 275 12.56 4.27 -11.58
N ALA A 276 11.95 4.76 -10.51
CA ALA A 276 11.22 6.03 -10.51
C ALA A 276 12.15 7.26 -10.55
N CYS A 277 13.46 7.04 -10.54
CA CYS A 277 14.50 8.04 -10.77
C CYS A 277 15.25 7.80 -12.11
N ASP A 278 14.73 6.95 -13.00
CA ASP A 278 15.32 6.74 -14.33
C ASP A 278 15.38 8.06 -15.12
N THR A 279 16.37 8.19 -15.99
CA THR A 279 16.54 9.37 -16.87
C THR A 279 15.32 9.69 -17.74
N GLY A 280 14.55 8.67 -18.10
CA GLY A 280 13.29 8.80 -18.84
C GLY A 280 12.10 9.22 -17.98
N VAL A 281 12.24 9.25 -16.65
CA VAL A 281 11.21 9.66 -15.70
C VAL A 281 11.44 11.11 -15.29
N ARG A 282 10.47 11.97 -15.57
CA ARG A 282 10.52 13.40 -15.25
C ARG A 282 9.26 13.80 -14.50
N SER A 283 9.42 14.58 -13.43
CA SER A 283 8.29 15.19 -12.73
C SER A 283 8.58 16.62 -12.34
N ILE A 284 7.61 17.51 -12.53
CA ILE A 284 7.73 18.93 -12.18
C ILE A 284 6.47 19.41 -11.48
N THR A 285 6.64 20.13 -10.37
CA THR A 285 5.54 20.85 -9.73
C THR A 285 5.33 22.15 -10.48
N ARG A 286 4.12 22.34 -11.03
CA ARG A 286 3.72 23.54 -11.78
C ARG A 286 3.33 24.67 -10.84
N CYS A 287 2.43 24.38 -9.91
CA CYS A 287 1.96 25.36 -8.93
C CYS A 287 1.40 24.66 -7.68
N ILE A 288 1.16 25.46 -6.65
CA ILE A 288 0.37 25.07 -5.49
C ILE A 288 -0.92 25.89 -5.54
N GLY A 289 -2.05 25.21 -5.53
CA GLY A 289 -3.38 25.81 -5.59
C GLY A 289 -4.27 25.38 -4.42
N ARG A 290 -5.54 25.81 -4.47
CA ARG A 290 -6.57 25.39 -3.52
C ARG A 290 -7.89 25.14 -4.24
N ASP A 291 -8.49 23.98 -3.99
CA ASP A 291 -9.86 23.64 -4.41
C ASP A 291 -10.75 23.61 -3.17
N TYR A 292 -11.73 24.52 -3.08
CA TYR A 292 -12.66 24.62 -1.94
C TYR A 292 -11.96 24.53 -0.57
N ALA A 293 -10.88 25.30 -0.41
CA ALA A 293 -9.98 25.35 0.76
C ALA A 293 -9.03 24.16 0.96
N LYS A 294 -9.14 23.07 0.20
CA LYS A 294 -8.16 21.97 0.22
C LYS A 294 -6.93 22.33 -0.63
N PRO A 295 -5.72 22.35 -0.07
CA PRO A 295 -4.53 22.62 -0.86
C PRO A 295 -4.21 21.45 -1.79
N TYR A 296 -3.68 21.76 -2.97
CA TYR A 296 -3.15 20.77 -3.90
C TYR A 296 -1.83 21.29 -4.51
N GLN A 297 -0.95 20.38 -4.91
CA GLN A 297 0.13 20.69 -5.84
C GLN A 297 -0.23 20.12 -7.21
N SER A 298 -0.20 20.97 -8.24
CA SER A 298 -0.31 20.52 -9.63
C SER A 298 1.07 20.11 -10.12
N CYS A 299 1.17 18.94 -10.73
CA CYS A 299 2.41 18.45 -11.30
C CYS A 299 2.19 17.75 -12.64
N ASP A 300 3.23 17.80 -13.47
CA ASP A 300 3.33 16.92 -14.62
C ASP A 300 4.21 15.73 -14.27
N ILE A 301 3.80 14.54 -14.69
CA ILE A 301 4.52 13.28 -14.51
C ILE A 301 4.68 12.65 -15.90
N VAL A 302 5.93 12.47 -16.32
CA VAL A 302 6.28 11.81 -17.58
C VAL A 302 7.11 10.57 -17.23
N VAL A 303 6.67 9.41 -17.67
CA VAL A 303 7.41 8.14 -17.56
C VAL A 303 7.69 7.68 -18.98
N LYS A 304 8.97 7.54 -19.34
CA LYS A 304 9.41 6.97 -20.61
C LYS A 304 10.58 6.03 -20.36
N ILE A 305 10.28 4.83 -19.89
CA ILE A 305 11.29 3.81 -19.59
C ILE A 305 11.39 2.87 -20.78
N SER A 306 12.59 2.76 -21.32
CA SER A 306 12.94 1.79 -22.36
C SER A 306 13.68 0.61 -21.73
N GLY A 307 13.52 -0.59 -22.28
CA GLY A 307 14.20 -1.78 -21.78
C GLY A 307 13.29 -3.01 -21.76
N ASN A 308 13.57 -3.94 -20.84
CA ASN A 308 12.87 -5.23 -20.75
C ASN A 308 11.37 -5.10 -20.42
N MET A 309 10.97 -4.03 -19.73
CA MET A 309 9.57 -3.71 -19.46
C MET A 309 9.33 -2.24 -19.86
N PRO A 310 8.96 -1.98 -21.12
CA PRO A 310 8.80 -0.61 -21.61
C PRO A 310 7.56 0.03 -21.00
N LEU A 311 7.74 1.18 -20.33
CA LEU A 311 6.66 1.93 -19.69
C LEU A 311 6.57 3.34 -20.30
N SER A 312 5.36 3.76 -20.68
CA SER A 312 5.12 5.09 -21.22
C SER A 312 3.82 5.68 -20.69
N VAL A 313 3.90 6.90 -20.15
CA VAL A 313 2.76 7.77 -19.84
C VAL A 313 3.19 9.23 -19.81
N GLU A 314 2.28 10.12 -20.21
CA GLU A 314 2.40 11.57 -20.01
C GLU A 314 1.15 12.07 -19.29
N LEU A 315 1.31 12.49 -18.04
CA LEU A 315 0.25 13.04 -17.21
C LEU A 315 0.53 14.52 -16.98
N HIS A 316 -0.42 15.36 -17.39
CA HIS A 316 -0.34 16.81 -17.23
C HIS A 316 -1.36 17.30 -16.20
N ASP A 317 -0.99 18.33 -15.45
CA ASP A 317 -1.87 18.97 -14.45
C ASP A 317 -2.47 17.99 -13.42
N VAL A 318 -1.68 16.98 -13.01
CA VAL A 318 -2.08 16.04 -11.96
C VAL A 318 -2.16 16.79 -10.64
N LYS A 319 -3.37 16.86 -10.06
CA LYS A 319 -3.61 17.53 -8.78
C LYS A 319 -3.39 16.57 -7.61
N LEU A 320 -2.24 16.66 -6.96
CA LEU A 320 -1.94 15.89 -5.75
C LEU A 320 -2.41 16.68 -4.50
N GLN A 321 -3.29 16.09 -3.69
CA GLN A 321 -3.73 16.68 -2.41
C GLN A 321 -2.70 16.55 -1.28
N LEU A 322 -1.59 15.85 -1.53
CA LEU A 322 -0.43 15.80 -0.63
C LEU A 322 0.66 16.73 -1.17
N LEU A 323 1.05 17.73 -0.39
CA LEU A 323 2.05 18.73 -0.80
C LEU A 323 3.49 18.25 -0.58
N GLY A 324 4.42 18.79 -1.37
CA GLY A 324 5.86 18.61 -1.21
C GLY A 324 6.50 17.72 -2.29
N GLY A 325 7.78 17.99 -2.58
CA GLY A 325 8.52 17.27 -3.64
C GLY A 325 8.65 15.77 -3.38
N HIS A 326 8.75 15.35 -2.12
CA HIS A 326 8.75 13.93 -1.75
C HIS A 326 7.41 13.25 -2.05
N GLN A 327 6.28 13.96 -1.92
CA GLN A 327 4.97 13.42 -2.30
C GLN A 327 4.82 13.30 -3.81
N ARG A 328 5.39 14.24 -4.57
CA ARG A 328 5.52 14.09 -6.02
C ARG A 328 6.31 12.83 -6.37
N GLN A 329 7.43 12.57 -5.69
CA GLN A 329 8.22 11.35 -5.92
C GLN A 329 7.46 10.06 -5.55
N ASN A 330 6.68 10.06 -4.45
CA ASN A 330 5.80 8.94 -4.10
C ASN A 330 4.72 8.71 -5.19
N ALA A 331 4.15 9.79 -5.75
CA ALA A 331 3.18 9.69 -6.85
C ALA A 331 3.81 9.15 -8.14
N VAL A 332 5.04 9.55 -8.46
CA VAL A 332 5.82 8.97 -9.58
C VAL A 332 6.06 7.48 -9.35
N THR A 333 6.47 7.09 -8.13
CA THR A 333 6.70 5.69 -7.76
C THR A 333 5.42 4.85 -7.93
N ALA A 334 4.29 5.36 -7.45
CA ALA A 334 2.98 4.73 -7.62
C ALA A 334 2.57 4.63 -9.11
N SER A 335 2.85 5.67 -9.91
CA SER A 335 2.58 5.69 -11.35
C SER A 335 3.40 4.63 -12.09
N CYS A 336 4.71 4.54 -11.82
CA CYS A 336 5.56 3.47 -12.37
C CYS A 336 5.05 2.08 -11.97
N THR A 337 4.58 1.92 -10.73
CA THR A 337 4.01 0.65 -10.24
C THR A 337 2.72 0.30 -10.99
N ALA A 338 1.79 1.25 -11.15
CA ALA A 338 0.56 1.02 -11.89
C ALA A 338 0.82 0.65 -13.37
N LEU A 339 1.77 1.33 -14.02
CA LEU A 339 2.18 1.00 -15.39
C LEU A 339 2.82 -0.39 -15.47
N CYS A 340 3.61 -0.77 -14.47
CA CYS A 340 4.17 -2.12 -14.39
C CYS A 340 3.07 -3.20 -14.27
N LEU A 341 2.07 -2.98 -13.42
CA LEU A 341 0.91 -3.87 -13.31
C LEU A 341 0.13 -3.98 -14.62
N ARG A 342 0.01 -2.87 -15.37
CA ARG A 342 -0.61 -2.87 -16.69
C ARG A 342 0.06 -3.82 -17.66
N GLU A 343 1.38 -3.75 -17.78
CA GLU A 343 2.11 -4.58 -18.73
C GLU A 343 2.07 -6.07 -18.33
N LEU A 344 2.18 -6.38 -17.04
CA LEU A 344 2.04 -7.77 -16.56
C LEU A 344 0.73 -8.45 -16.97
N VAL A 345 -0.34 -7.67 -17.09
CA VAL A 345 -1.65 -8.21 -17.43
C VAL A 345 -1.85 -8.31 -18.93
N LYS A 346 -1.27 -7.39 -19.71
CA LYS A 346 -1.17 -7.55 -21.17
C LYS A 346 -0.40 -8.83 -21.54
N ASP A 347 0.62 -9.15 -20.77
CA ASP A 347 1.42 -10.38 -20.94
C ASP A 347 0.70 -11.65 -20.43
N GLY A 348 -0.53 -11.53 -19.93
CA GLY A 348 -1.34 -12.66 -19.46
C GLY A 348 -0.86 -13.28 -18.14
N MET A 349 0.06 -12.64 -17.41
CA MET A 349 0.59 -13.18 -16.15
C MET A 349 -0.41 -13.10 -15.00
N TYR A 350 -1.42 -12.22 -15.07
CA TYR A 350 -2.51 -12.16 -14.10
C TYR A 350 -3.86 -12.02 -14.80
N PRO A 351 -4.92 -12.68 -14.29
CA PRO A 351 -6.28 -12.49 -14.74
C PRO A 351 -6.85 -11.20 -14.14
N MET A 352 -6.24 -10.04 -14.43
CA MET A 352 -6.92 -8.76 -14.23
C MET A 352 -7.56 -8.37 -15.56
N HIS A 353 -8.83 -7.97 -15.58
CA HIS A 353 -9.48 -7.46 -16.78
C HIS A 353 -9.00 -6.02 -17.06
N LEU A 354 -7.78 -5.88 -17.58
CA LEU A 354 -7.23 -4.58 -17.99
C LEU A 354 -7.48 -4.31 -19.46
N SER A 355 -8.66 -3.78 -19.79
CA SER A 355 -8.84 -3.20 -21.13
C SER A 355 -8.17 -1.84 -21.27
N GLU A 356 -8.05 -1.02 -20.21
CA GLU A 356 -7.42 0.31 -20.27
C GLU A 356 -6.86 0.65 -18.87
N LEU A 357 -5.54 0.79 -18.70
CA LEU A 357 -4.89 1.35 -17.50
C LEU A 357 -4.11 2.57 -17.98
N VAL A 358 -4.51 3.76 -17.50
CA VAL A 358 -3.89 5.10 -17.69
C VAL A 358 -3.32 5.44 -19.08
#